data_AF-A0A2W4PLT9-F1
#
_entry.id   AF-A0A2W4PLT9-F1
#
_cell.length_a   1.000
_cell.length_b   1.000
_cell.length_c   1.000
_cell.angle_alpha   90.00
_cell.angle_beta   90.00
_cell.angle_gamma   90.00
#
_symmetry.space_group_name_H-M   'P 1'
#
loop_
_entity.id
_entity.type
_entity.pdbx_description
1 polymer ?
#
loop_
_entity_poly.entity_id
_entity_poly.type
_entity_poly.pdbx_seq_one_letter_code
_entity_poly.pdbx_strand_id
1 'polypeptide(L)'
;MPRHWILKTEPDCYSFADLEREGKTVWDGVSNNAALKHLRDMRPGDTALIYHTGDERRAVGLAEVVSEPYPDPQAGDPRLVVVDVRPLRRLARPVTLSDVKADPSFADFALVRQGRLSVVPVTEEQWSRLLAMAGEAG
;
A
#
# COMPACT_ATOMS: atom_id res chain seq x y z
N MET A 1 -11.17 -12.86 6.74
CA MET A 1 -10.01 -13.00 5.83
C MET A 1 -9.20 -11.72 5.95
N PRO A 2 -7.86 -11.79 5.86
CA PRO A 2 -7.03 -10.58 5.83
C PRO A 2 -7.45 -9.67 4.69
N ARG A 3 -7.31 -8.37 4.87
CA ARG A 3 -7.61 -7.37 3.84
C ARG A 3 -6.36 -7.05 3.01
N HIS A 4 -6.60 -6.43 1.86
CA HIS A 4 -5.58 -6.05 0.90
C HIS A 4 -5.56 -4.54 0.70
N TRP A 5 -4.36 -3.98 0.61
CA TRP A 5 -4.13 -2.55 0.55
C TRP A 5 -3.08 -2.17 -0.50
N ILE A 6 -3.10 -0.92 -0.95
CA ILE A 6 -1.94 -0.27 -1.56
C ILE A 6 -1.49 0.85 -0.64
N LEU A 7 -0.19 0.84 -0.33
CA LEU A 7 0.47 1.89 0.44
C LEU A 7 1.39 2.66 -0.49
N LYS A 8 1.09 3.94 -0.70
CA LYS A 8 1.83 4.81 -1.60
C LYS A 8 2.96 5.54 -0.88
N THR A 9 4.13 5.55 -1.47
CA THR A 9 5.30 6.30 -1.00
C THR A 9 6.08 6.87 -2.18
N GLU A 10 6.74 8.01 -1.99
CA GLU A 10 7.72 8.52 -2.95
C GLU A 10 9.06 7.83 -2.69
N PRO A 11 9.67 7.17 -3.68
CA PRO A 11 10.89 6.38 -3.47
C PRO A 11 12.09 7.24 -3.04
N ASP A 12 12.10 8.53 -3.35
CA ASP A 12 13.14 9.46 -2.91
C ASP A 12 13.02 9.81 -1.41
N CYS A 13 11.83 9.64 -0.84
CA CYS A 13 11.56 9.86 0.59
C CYS A 13 11.70 8.55 1.38
N TYR A 14 11.04 7.49 0.92
CA TYR A 14 11.08 6.17 1.54
C TYR A 14 10.72 5.08 0.52
N SER A 15 11.72 4.34 0.05
CA SER A 15 11.55 3.31 -0.97
C SER A 15 11.24 1.93 -0.37
N PHE A 16 10.77 1.00 -1.19
CA PHE A 16 10.68 -0.41 -0.78
C PHE A 16 12.04 -1.01 -0.38
N ALA A 17 13.14 -0.54 -0.98
CA ALA A 17 14.48 -1.00 -0.60
C ALA A 17 14.88 -0.55 0.82
N ASP A 18 14.41 0.63 1.25
CA ASP A 18 14.60 1.09 2.62
C ASP A 18 13.81 0.18 3.59
N LEU A 19 12.56 -0.14 3.25
CA LEU A 19 11.75 -1.08 4.02
C LEU A 19 12.40 -2.48 4.11
N GLU A 20 12.97 -2.99 3.02
CA GLU A 20 13.73 -4.25 3.02
C GLU A 20 14.94 -4.19 3.96
N ARG A 21 15.70 -3.10 3.93
CA ARG A 21 16.88 -2.90 4.77
C ARG A 21 16.53 -2.79 6.25
N GLU A 22 15.44 -2.10 6.57
CA GLU A 22 15.00 -1.85 7.95
C GLU A 22 14.21 -3.03 8.53
N GLY A 23 13.57 -3.84 7.69
CA GLY A 23 12.81 -5.02 8.08
C GLY A 23 11.47 -4.73 8.76
N LYS A 24 11.24 -3.49 9.22
CA LYS A 24 9.96 -2.98 9.71
C LYS A 24 10.00 -1.45 9.75
N THR A 25 8.88 -0.81 9.49
CA THR A 25 8.74 0.64 9.67
C THR A 25 7.35 1.01 10.19
N VAL A 26 7.23 2.24 10.70
CA VAL A 26 5.95 2.87 11.01
C VAL A 26 5.44 3.52 9.72
N TRP A 27 4.24 3.17 9.27
CA TRP A 27 3.65 3.79 8.09
C TRP A 27 3.01 5.14 8.44
N ASP A 28 3.85 6.17 8.51
CA ASP A 28 3.51 7.53 8.94
C ASP A 28 3.23 8.49 7.76
N GLY A 29 3.15 9.79 8.04
CA GLY A 29 2.99 10.85 7.03
C GLY A 29 1.59 10.94 6.40
N VAL A 30 0.63 10.12 6.84
CA VAL A 30 -0.74 10.10 6.31
C VAL A 30 -1.62 11.12 7.02
N SER A 31 -2.11 12.11 6.26
CA SER A 31 -3.00 13.16 6.77
C SER A 31 -4.38 13.22 6.10
N ASN A 32 -4.56 12.50 4.98
CA ASN A 32 -5.84 12.46 4.29
C ASN A 32 -6.88 11.67 5.12
N ASN A 33 -8.06 12.26 5.38
CA ASN A 33 -9.10 11.64 6.22
C ASN A 33 -9.57 10.27 5.73
N ALA A 34 -9.68 10.04 4.41
CA ALA A 34 -10.06 8.74 3.88
C ALA A 34 -8.93 7.71 4.07
N ALA A 35 -7.67 8.10 3.83
CA ALA A 35 -6.52 7.25 4.09
C ALA A 35 -6.37 6.90 5.59
N LEU A 36 -6.57 7.89 6.46
CA LEU A 36 -6.60 7.70 7.91
C LEU A 36 -7.73 6.76 8.36
N LYS A 37 -8.88 6.77 7.68
CA LYS A 37 -9.94 5.79 7.94
C LYS A 37 -9.46 4.38 7.54
N HIS A 38 -8.82 4.23 6.39
CA HIS A 38 -8.29 2.95 5.94
C HIS A 38 -7.20 2.41 6.89
N LEU A 39 -6.31 3.25 7.41
CA LEU A 39 -5.34 2.83 8.42
C LEU A 39 -6.03 2.29 9.69
N ARG A 40 -7.11 2.93 10.16
CA ARG A 40 -7.89 2.42 11.32
C ARG A 40 -8.56 1.07 11.06
N ASP A 41 -8.79 0.75 9.80
CA ASP A 41 -9.43 -0.49 9.37
C ASP A 41 -8.43 -1.64 9.17
N MET A 42 -7.12 -1.36 9.20
CA MET A 42 -6.07 -2.38 9.08
C MET A 42 -5.94 -3.22 10.33
N ARG A 43 -5.54 -4.48 10.16
CA ARG A 43 -5.23 -5.42 11.24
C ARG A 43 -3.93 -6.16 10.98
N PRO A 44 -3.26 -6.68 12.03
CA PRO A 44 -2.14 -7.60 11.84
C PRO A 44 -2.50 -8.75 10.89
N GLY A 45 -1.61 -9.03 9.93
CA GLY A 45 -1.81 -10.05 8.90
C GLY A 45 -2.47 -9.54 7.62
N ASP A 46 -3.01 -8.31 7.60
CA ASP A 46 -3.39 -7.67 6.35
C ASP A 46 -2.16 -7.48 5.46
N THR A 47 -2.35 -7.56 4.14
CA THR A 47 -1.25 -7.43 3.18
C THR A 47 -1.37 -6.15 2.36
N ALA A 48 -0.23 -5.65 1.94
CA ALA A 48 -0.14 -4.41 1.18
C ALA A 48 0.82 -4.54 0.01
N LEU A 49 0.46 -3.94 -1.11
CA LEU A 49 1.43 -3.60 -2.16
C LEU A 49 2.05 -2.24 -1.82
N ILE A 50 3.38 -2.18 -1.78
CA ILE A 50 4.10 -0.91 -1.72
C ILE A 50 4.16 -0.35 -3.14
N TYR A 51 3.61 0.85 -3.30
CA TYR A 51 3.47 1.53 -4.58
C TYR A 51 4.32 2.79 -4.57
N HIS A 52 5.28 2.85 -5.49
CA HIS A 52 6.07 4.04 -5.72
C HIS A 52 5.27 5.06 -6.54
N THR A 53 5.14 6.28 -6.03
CA THR A 53 4.49 7.41 -6.71
C THR A 53 5.52 8.23 -7.52
N GLY A 54 5.23 9.50 -7.81
CA GLY A 54 6.12 10.36 -8.59
C GLY A 54 6.26 9.90 -10.03
N ASP A 55 7.50 9.69 -10.47
CA ASP A 55 7.83 9.27 -11.84
C ASP A 55 7.78 7.76 -12.05
N GLU A 56 7.89 6.96 -10.99
CA GLU A 56 7.88 5.50 -11.12
C GLU A 56 6.47 4.93 -11.37
N ARG A 57 5.48 5.39 -10.59
CA ARG A 57 4.05 5.03 -10.69
C ARG A 57 3.80 3.53 -10.85
N ARG A 58 4.29 2.73 -9.90
CA ARG A 58 4.22 1.26 -9.97
C ARG A 58 4.22 0.61 -8.60
N ALA A 59 3.52 -0.52 -8.47
CA ALA A 59 3.69 -1.43 -7.34
C ALA A 59 4.99 -2.21 -7.50
N VAL A 60 5.79 -2.31 -6.44
CA VAL A 60 7.15 -2.87 -6.49
C VAL A 60 7.37 -4.05 -5.53
N GLY A 61 6.58 -4.15 -4.46
CA GLY A 61 6.80 -5.15 -3.43
C GLY A 61 5.56 -5.40 -2.57
N LEU A 62 5.58 -6.51 -1.86
CA LEU A 62 4.59 -6.91 -0.89
C LEU A 62 5.09 -6.63 0.52
N ALA A 63 4.18 -6.17 1.36
CA ALA A 63 4.36 -5.93 2.79
C ALA A 63 3.18 -6.52 3.57
N GLU A 64 3.37 -6.66 4.87
CA GLU A 64 2.37 -7.12 5.82
C GLU A 64 2.23 -6.09 6.93
N VAL A 65 0.99 -5.82 7.34
CA VAL A 65 0.69 -5.05 8.55
C VAL A 65 0.95 -5.94 9.76
N VAL A 66 1.72 -5.43 10.73
CA VAL A 66 2.14 -6.22 11.92
C VAL A 66 1.71 -5.61 13.25
N SER A 67 0.95 -4.52 13.24
CA SER A 67 0.34 -3.95 14.44
C SER A 67 -1.14 -3.65 14.24
N GLU A 68 -1.86 -3.50 15.36
CA GLU A 68 -3.10 -2.74 15.37
C GLU A 68 -2.82 -1.27 15.05
N PRO A 69 -3.78 -0.50 14.53
CA PRO A 69 -3.62 0.93 14.36
C PRO A 69 -3.51 1.64 15.70
N TYR A 70 -2.57 2.58 15.79
CA TYR A 70 -2.32 3.36 17.01
C TYR A 70 -2.10 4.84 16.68
N PRO A 71 -2.30 5.76 17.64
CA PRO A 71 -2.01 7.18 17.44
C PRO A 71 -0.56 7.41 17.03
N ASP A 72 -0.34 8.29 16.07
CA ASP A 72 1.00 8.65 15.61
C ASP A 72 1.79 9.30 16.77
N PRO A 73 2.89 8.67 17.26
CA PRO A 73 3.66 9.18 18.37
C PRO A 73 4.40 10.49 18.04
N GLN A 74 4.58 10.82 16.76
CA GLN A 74 5.28 12.03 16.31
C GLN A 74 4.32 13.20 16.01
N ALA A 75 3.03 12.92 15.81
CA ALA A 75 2.06 13.93 15.41
C ALA A 75 1.59 14.86 16.53
N GLY A 76 1.57 14.38 17.78
CA GLY A 76 0.90 15.06 18.90
C GLY A 76 -0.62 15.22 18.72
N ASP A 77 -1.22 14.65 17.67
CA ASP A 77 -2.65 14.65 17.38
C ASP A 77 -3.17 13.19 17.39
N PRO A 78 -4.03 12.79 18.34
CA PRO A 78 -4.54 11.43 18.43
C PRO A 78 -5.44 11.01 17.26
N ARG A 79 -5.81 11.96 16.39
CA ARG A 79 -6.57 11.68 15.16
C ARG A 79 -5.66 11.19 14.02
N LEU A 80 -4.36 11.47 14.09
CA LEU A 80 -3.41 10.87 13.16
C LEU A 80 -3.06 9.48 13.69
N VAL A 81 -3.22 8.48 12.83
CA VAL A 81 -3.00 7.08 13.17
C VAL A 81 -1.99 6.49 12.22
N VAL A 82 -1.24 5.52 12.73
CA VAL A 82 -0.22 4.77 11.99
C VAL A 82 -0.38 3.27 12.26
N VAL A 83 0.31 2.47 11.46
CA VAL A 83 0.49 1.03 11.66
C VAL A 83 1.94 0.67 11.43
N ASP A 84 2.42 -0.40 12.04
CA ASP A 84 3.70 -1.00 11.68
C ASP A 84 3.52 -1.89 10.44
N VAL A 85 4.46 -1.79 9.49
CA VAL A 85 4.54 -2.67 8.32
C VAL A 85 5.91 -3.31 8.21
N ARG A 86 5.96 -4.54 7.70
CA ARG A 86 7.22 -5.23 7.36
C ARG A 86 7.24 -5.65 5.89
N PRO A 87 8.41 -5.70 5.24
CA PRO A 87 8.52 -6.26 3.89
C PRO A 87 8.24 -7.77 3.94
N LEU A 88 7.58 -8.27 2.90
CA LEU A 88 7.49 -9.70 2.64
C LEU A 88 8.48 -10.09 1.54
N ARG A 89 8.32 -9.50 0.35
CA ARG A 89 9.15 -9.77 -0.83
C ARG A 89 8.91 -8.75 -1.94
N ARG A 90 9.86 -8.62 -2.86
CA ARG A 90 9.63 -7.92 -4.14
C ARG A 90 8.62 -8.67 -5.00
N LEU A 91 7.92 -7.93 -5.84
CA LEU A 91 7.15 -8.52 -6.94
C LEU A 91 8.12 -9.05 -8.00
N ALA A 92 7.81 -10.19 -8.62
CA ALA A 92 8.59 -10.71 -9.74
C ALA A 92 8.64 -9.72 -10.90
N ARG A 93 7.52 -9.03 -11.16
CA ARG A 93 7.42 -7.91 -12.09
C ARG A 93 6.68 -6.73 -11.45
N PRO A 94 7.24 -5.50 -11.49
CA PRO A 94 6.51 -4.32 -11.07
C PRO A 94 5.24 -4.10 -11.91
N VAL A 95 4.14 -3.71 -11.25
CA VAL A 95 2.86 -3.44 -11.91
C VAL A 95 2.66 -1.94 -12.02
N THR A 96 2.71 -1.39 -13.23
CA THR A 96 2.64 0.06 -13.44
C THR A 96 1.20 0.56 -13.43
N LEU A 97 0.99 1.85 -13.13
CA LEU A 97 -0.32 2.48 -13.28
C LEU A 97 -0.84 2.39 -14.72
N SER A 98 0.06 2.39 -15.70
CA SER A 98 -0.32 2.23 -17.11
C SER A 98 -0.90 0.84 -17.35
N ASP A 99 -0.29 -0.21 -16.80
CA ASP A 99 -0.81 -1.57 -16.88
C ASP A 99 -2.18 -1.67 -16.22
N VAL A 100 -2.33 -1.09 -15.01
CA VAL A 100 -3.62 -1.07 -14.29
C VAL A 100 -4.70 -0.34 -15.07
N LYS A 101 -4.39 0.80 -15.69
CA LYS A 101 -5.34 1.58 -16.49
C LYS A 101 -5.72 0.91 -17.81
N ALA A 102 -4.85 0.07 -18.36
CA ALA A 102 -5.11 -0.65 -19.60
C ALA A 102 -6.08 -1.83 -19.40
N ASP A 103 -6.27 -2.29 -18.16
CA ASP A 103 -7.17 -3.39 -17.83
C ASP A 103 -8.55 -2.85 -17.36
N PRO A 104 -9.63 -3.11 -18.13
CA PRO A 104 -10.97 -2.61 -17.81
C PRO A 104 -11.52 -3.07 -16.46
N SER A 105 -11.02 -4.17 -15.90
CA SER A 105 -11.44 -4.67 -14.58
C SER A 105 -11.10 -3.70 -13.43
N PHE A 106 -10.17 -2.77 -13.64
CA PHE A 106 -9.81 -1.73 -12.68
C PHE A 106 -10.49 -0.38 -12.93
N ALA A 107 -11.49 -0.30 -13.82
CA ALA A 107 -12.16 0.97 -14.14
C ALA A 107 -12.70 1.68 -12.88
N ASP A 108 -13.20 0.91 -11.91
CA ASP A 108 -13.71 1.43 -10.63
C ASP A 108 -12.71 1.39 -9.48
N PHE A 109 -11.47 0.99 -9.75
CA PHE A 109 -10.45 0.87 -8.72
C PHE A 109 -10.04 2.23 -8.16
N ALA A 110 -9.99 2.35 -6.83
CA ALA A 110 -9.66 3.60 -6.15
C ALA A 110 -8.25 4.12 -6.52
N LEU A 111 -7.29 3.23 -6.86
CA LEU A 111 -5.98 3.64 -7.37
C LEU A 111 -6.09 4.48 -8.65
N VAL A 112 -7.03 4.14 -9.53
CA VAL A 112 -7.28 4.82 -10.81
C VAL A 112 -8.11 6.09 -10.59
N ARG A 113 -9.16 6.00 -9.78
CA ARG A 113 -10.15 7.09 -9.60
C ARG A 113 -9.72 8.16 -8.60
N GLN A 114 -8.86 7.83 -7.63
CA GLN A 114 -8.47 8.70 -6.53
C GLN A 114 -6.94 8.83 -6.43
N GLY A 115 -6.34 9.56 -7.36
CA GLY A 115 -4.87 9.68 -7.45
C GLY A 115 -4.20 10.16 -6.16
N ARG A 116 -4.86 11.05 -5.40
CA ARG A 116 -4.36 11.62 -4.14
C ARG A 116 -4.55 10.74 -2.90
N LEU A 117 -5.26 9.62 -3.00
CA LEU A 117 -5.45 8.71 -1.87
C LEU A 117 -4.17 7.86 -1.69
N SER A 118 -3.49 8.00 -0.55
CA SER A 118 -2.21 7.35 -0.26
C SER A 118 -2.34 5.92 0.30
N VAL A 119 -3.44 5.63 0.98
CA VAL A 119 -3.78 4.29 1.48
C VAL A 119 -5.05 3.85 0.77
N VAL A 120 -4.94 2.86 -0.10
CA VAL A 120 -6.00 2.46 -1.03
C VAL A 120 -6.51 1.06 -0.67
N PRO A 121 -7.81 0.85 -0.45
CA PRO A 121 -8.37 -0.49 -0.26
C PRO A 121 -8.37 -1.25 -1.58
N VAL A 122 -8.14 -2.55 -1.51
CA VAL A 122 -8.12 -3.45 -2.66
C VAL A 122 -9.09 -4.60 -2.41
N THR A 123 -9.98 -4.88 -3.35
CA THR A 123 -10.85 -6.06 -3.25
C THR A 123 -10.07 -7.34 -3.55
N GLU A 124 -10.61 -8.49 -3.21
CA GLU A 124 -9.98 -9.79 -3.49
C GLU A 124 -9.73 -9.97 -4.99
N GLU A 125 -10.70 -9.60 -5.83
CA GLU A 125 -10.61 -9.72 -7.29
C GLU A 125 -9.53 -8.80 -7.85
N GLN A 126 -9.45 -7.56 -7.36
CA GLN A 126 -8.42 -6.61 -7.74
C GLN A 126 -7.04 -7.09 -7.29
N TRP A 127 -6.94 -7.64 -6.08
CA TRP A 127 -5.71 -8.16 -5.51
C TRP A 127 -5.17 -9.34 -6.32
N SER A 128 -6.01 -10.35 -6.56
CA SER A 128 -5.67 -11.52 -7.39
C SER A 128 -5.21 -11.08 -8.78
N ARG A 129 -5.90 -10.10 -9.38
CA ARG A 129 -5.53 -9.58 -10.69
C ARG A 129 -4.17 -8.86 -10.68
N LEU A 130 -3.90 -8.02 -9.68
CA LEU A 130 -2.62 -7.34 -9.52
C LEU A 130 -1.47 -8.33 -9.35
N LEU A 131 -1.67 -9.38 -8.54
CA LEU A 131 -0.67 -10.45 -8.36
C LEU A 131 -0.42 -11.23 -9.66
N ALA A 132 -1.47 -11.57 -10.40
CA ALA A 132 -1.33 -12.21 -11.71
C ALA A 132 -0.55 -11.32 -12.70
N MET A 133 -0.79 -10.01 -12.72
CA MET A 133 -0.03 -9.06 -13.54
C MET A 133 1.45 -8.96 -13.12
N ALA A 134 1.71 -9.13 -11.82
CA ALA A 134 3.06 -9.17 -11.26
C ALA A 134 3.79 -10.49 -11.57
N GLY A 135 3.13 -11.46 -12.22
CA GLY A 135 3.69 -12.78 -12.52
C GLY A 135 3.73 -13.73 -11.32
N GLU A 136 2.94 -13.44 -10.28
CA GLU A 136 2.81 -14.27 -9.10
C GLU A 136 1.80 -15.39 -9.39
N ALA A 137 2.22 -16.65 -9.26
CA ALA A 137 1.29 -17.77 -9.33
C ALA A 137 0.41 -17.76 -8.07
N GLY A 138 -0.91 -17.92 -8.26
CA GLY A 138 -1.88 -18.11 -7.17
C GLY A 138 -1.70 -19.43 -6.44
#